data_AF-A0A2V2E4K8-F1
#
_entry.id   AF-A0A2V2E4K8-F1
#
_cell.length_a   1.000
_cell.length_b   1.000
_cell.length_c   1.000
_cell.angle_alpha   90.00
_cell.angle_beta   90.00
_cell.angle_gamma   90.00
#
_symmetry.space_group_name_H-M   'P 1'
#
loop_
_entity.id
_entity.type
_entity.pdbx_description
1 polymer ?
#
loop_
_entity_poly.entity_id
_entity_poly.type
_entity_poly.pdbx_seq_one_letter_code
_entity_poly.pdbx_strand_id
1 'polypeptide(L)'
;MHRTKLYITISLTITVSVFLQIIAFAGEDGLFKYDISESVTITSYIGTSSQVNVPDTIEGINVTAIGDFAFDKKLNITSISLPSTLQYIGECAFRACRGLTTIEIPKSVTAIGFYAFDLCENLTILCYRGSATHDYALRYNMKFTLLDAQGSDVQFEYTTTASEATLTRYIGNGGDVYIPSTLGGKPVMTIATGAFENCNTVTSINFTETVTSIEAGAFAGCENLTSFSVHENNRFFSVKDGILYNYDQTELISYAHGRQETEYTIPVPIEKIGNSAFRGSKNLRTLSFYEGVKTVGHYAFADCRNLENVYFASEPSYFGTDVFKNTSWQNNQPEGLLYFGNILCGKKGTVSGKISIKNGTSLISAYMFAETSVTSVSIPGSVRYICDRSFYNASLLTELVVNSRDITFGAEVVSSEPKIKCYFGTSVYDFFIKNGNTVLQIVPEKPRMNVLYISNNVIYITWNSIEGAQGYNVYLGNEKIAQTQNTYYTYKGLNPQSMYIPAVSAYAGETEGSKSDQSIISTVSYLSGDIDNNGDIDLSDAMKIFQHVAGKVMLANKKVGDVNSDGKVDLTDAMVVFRIVAGKILIK
;
A
#
# COMPACT_ATOMS: atom_id res chain seq x y z
N MET A 1 33.03 28.55 62.73
CA MET A 1 33.73 27.42 63.37
C MET A 1 33.83 26.31 62.34
N HIS A 2 35.02 26.06 61.80
CA HIS A 2 35.26 25.15 60.68
C HIS A 2 34.80 23.71 60.98
N ARG A 3 34.01 23.12 60.07
CA ARG A 3 33.90 21.66 59.96
C ARG A 3 34.43 21.22 58.60
N THR A 4 35.63 20.66 58.63
CA THR A 4 36.34 20.03 57.52
C THR A 4 35.60 18.74 57.14
N LYS A 5 35.12 18.63 55.89
CA LYS A 5 34.62 17.37 55.33
C LYS A 5 35.82 16.52 54.90
N LEU A 6 36.01 15.39 55.56
CA LEU A 6 37.00 14.37 55.19
C LEU A 6 36.34 13.41 54.19
N TYR A 7 36.78 13.41 52.94
CA TYR A 7 36.42 12.38 51.97
C TYR A 7 37.37 11.19 52.15
N ILE A 8 36.86 10.07 52.63
CA ILE A 8 37.56 8.79 52.59
C ILE A 8 36.93 7.98 51.45
N THR A 9 37.67 7.85 50.35
CA THR A 9 37.36 6.94 49.25
C THR A 9 37.94 5.57 49.59
N ILE A 10 37.09 4.58 49.92
CA ILE A 10 37.50 3.17 49.99
C ILE A 10 36.72 2.42 48.91
N SER A 11 37.39 2.13 47.79
CA SER A 11 36.96 1.11 46.85
C SER A 11 37.33 -0.26 47.42
N LEU A 12 36.32 -1.06 47.78
CA LEU A 12 36.51 -2.46 48.11
C LEU A 12 35.35 -3.26 47.51
N THR A 13 35.64 -3.98 46.43
CA THR A 13 34.80 -5.02 45.85
C THR A 13 34.79 -6.22 46.80
N ILE A 14 33.70 -6.38 47.54
CA ILE A 14 33.41 -7.58 48.32
C ILE A 14 32.00 -8.05 47.98
N THR A 15 31.92 -9.16 47.24
CA THR A 15 30.73 -10.01 47.12
C THR A 15 30.52 -10.73 48.45
N VAL A 16 29.73 -10.13 49.36
CA VAL A 16 29.14 -10.83 50.50
C VAL A 16 27.64 -10.57 50.46
N SER A 17 26.90 -11.66 50.27
CA SER A 17 25.48 -11.77 50.61
C SER A 17 25.36 -11.60 52.12
N VAL A 18 25.23 -10.35 52.58
CA VAL A 18 24.86 -10.01 53.95
C VAL A 18 23.38 -9.68 53.92
N PHE A 19 22.58 -10.50 54.60
CA PHE A 19 21.23 -10.14 55.05
C PHE A 19 21.38 -8.89 55.93
N LEU A 20 21.25 -7.70 55.34
CA LEU A 20 21.31 -6.45 56.07
C LEU A 20 19.97 -6.31 56.78
N GLN A 21 19.97 -6.50 58.10
CA GLN A 21 18.86 -6.07 58.93
C GLN A 21 18.94 -4.53 58.94
N ILE A 22 18.12 -3.90 58.10
CA ILE A 22 18.19 -2.46 57.89
C ILE A 22 17.69 -1.77 59.15
N ILE A 23 18.62 -1.18 59.89
CA ILE A 23 18.32 -0.31 61.02
C ILE A 23 17.74 0.97 60.43
N ALA A 24 16.48 1.27 60.75
CA ALA A 24 15.86 2.52 60.37
C ALA A 24 16.62 3.69 61.03
N PHE A 25 17.17 4.61 60.22
CA PHE A 25 17.78 5.84 60.74
C PHE A 25 16.77 6.97 60.68
N ALA A 26 16.47 7.59 61.83
CA ALA A 26 15.68 8.81 61.90
C ALA A 26 16.56 10.02 61.51
N GLY A 27 16.13 10.80 60.51
CA GLY A 27 16.80 12.02 60.04
C GLY A 27 15.89 13.25 60.02
N GLU A 28 16.48 14.44 59.88
CA GLU A 28 15.78 15.70 59.69
C GLU A 28 16.32 16.44 58.45
N ASP A 29 15.44 16.75 57.49
CA ASP A 29 15.74 17.57 56.31
C ASP A 29 14.79 18.75 56.30
N GLY A 30 15.31 19.93 56.70
CA GLY A 30 14.69 21.26 56.62
C GLY A 30 13.33 21.46 57.30
N LEU A 31 12.34 20.63 56.98
CA LEU A 31 10.95 20.66 57.41
C LEU A 31 10.34 19.26 57.65
N PHE A 32 11.05 18.16 57.33
CA PHE A 32 10.57 16.79 57.43
C PHE A 32 11.43 15.95 58.38
N LYS A 33 10.77 15.17 59.23
CA LYS A 33 11.34 14.02 59.94
C LYS A 33 11.02 12.77 59.17
N TYR A 34 11.99 11.86 59.07
CA TYR A 34 11.86 10.66 58.27
C TYR A 34 12.66 9.50 58.84
N ASP A 35 12.26 8.29 58.48
CA ASP A 35 13.00 7.06 58.72
C ASP A 35 13.53 6.51 57.38
N ILE A 36 14.81 6.13 57.35
CA ILE A 36 15.44 5.49 56.19
C ILE A 36 15.62 4.00 56.48
N SER A 37 14.99 3.16 55.68
CA SER A 37 15.32 1.74 55.58
C SER A 37 15.77 1.36 54.16
N GLU A 38 14.97 0.59 53.41
CA GLU A 38 15.13 0.36 51.96
C GLU A 38 14.68 1.57 51.15
N SER A 39 13.84 2.40 51.76
CA SER A 39 13.27 3.61 51.22
C SER A 39 12.97 4.60 52.34
N VAL A 40 12.62 5.83 51.98
CA VAL A 40 12.33 6.89 52.95
C VAL A 40 10.84 6.90 53.29
N THR A 41 10.54 6.91 54.60
CA THR A 41 9.20 7.16 55.14
C THR A 41 9.18 8.50 55.85
N ILE A 42 8.31 9.43 55.43
CA ILE A 42 8.12 10.70 56.13
C ILE A 42 7.30 10.46 57.40
N THR A 43 7.87 10.68 58.58
CA THR A 43 7.22 10.39 59.87
C THR A 43 6.64 11.64 60.52
N SER A 44 7.11 12.85 60.15
CA SER A 44 6.51 14.09 60.64
C SER A 44 6.90 15.29 59.77
N TYR A 45 5.96 16.19 59.50
CA TYR A 45 6.23 17.52 58.96
C TYR A 45 6.24 18.55 60.08
N ILE A 46 7.32 19.32 60.23
CA ILE A 46 7.48 20.37 61.25
C ILE A 46 7.37 21.79 60.67
N GLY A 47 7.22 21.93 59.36
CA GLY A 47 7.10 23.23 58.72
C GLY A 47 5.79 23.96 59.01
N THR A 48 5.79 25.26 58.70
CA THR A 48 4.67 26.19 58.88
C THR A 48 4.09 26.73 57.56
N SER A 49 4.68 26.34 56.42
CA SER A 49 4.24 26.77 55.08
C SER A 49 2.82 26.27 54.77
N SER A 50 2.07 27.08 54.02
CA SER A 50 0.76 26.72 53.47
C SER A 50 0.84 25.90 52.18
N GLN A 51 2.01 25.89 51.53
CA GLN A 51 2.29 25.07 50.34
C GLN A 51 3.45 24.14 50.70
N VAL A 52 3.22 22.84 50.56
CA VAL A 52 4.22 21.82 50.93
C VAL A 52 4.59 21.00 49.69
N ASN A 53 5.89 20.80 49.48
CA ASN A 53 6.39 19.90 48.45
C ASN A 53 7.18 18.78 49.12
N VAL A 54 6.65 17.55 49.08
CA VAL A 54 7.37 16.38 49.58
C VAL A 54 8.30 15.90 48.46
N PRO A 55 9.63 15.86 48.67
CA PRO A 55 10.57 15.55 47.60
C PRO A 55 10.47 14.07 47.17
N ASP A 56 10.76 13.78 45.90
CA ASP A 56 10.86 12.39 45.39
C ASP A 56 11.98 11.60 46.06
N THR A 57 13.05 12.28 46.50
CA THR A 57 14.18 11.66 47.19
C THR A 57 14.64 12.49 48.39
N ILE A 58 15.09 11.82 49.44
CA ILE A 58 15.82 12.41 50.58
C ILE A 58 17.14 11.66 50.69
N GLU A 59 18.25 12.40 50.73
CA GLU A 59 19.61 11.83 50.71
C GLU A 59 19.88 10.89 49.50
N GLY A 60 19.17 11.11 48.38
CA GLY A 60 19.27 10.29 47.17
C GLY A 60 18.49 8.96 47.24
N ILE A 61 17.69 8.74 48.28
CA ILE A 61 16.84 7.56 48.45
C ILE A 61 15.37 7.96 48.23
N ASN A 62 14.63 7.13 47.49
CA ASN A 62 13.23 7.40 47.14
C ASN A 62 12.33 7.51 48.37
N VAL A 63 11.46 8.52 48.37
CA VAL A 63 10.36 8.65 49.33
C VAL A 63 9.19 7.81 48.85
N THR A 64 8.92 6.72 49.56
CA THR A 64 7.90 5.72 49.17
C THR A 64 6.73 5.68 50.16
N ALA A 65 6.84 6.31 51.32
CA ALA A 65 5.77 6.30 52.31
C ALA A 65 5.60 7.65 53.03
N ILE A 66 4.34 7.99 53.30
CA ILE A 66 3.97 8.94 54.34
C ILE A 66 3.52 8.11 55.54
N GLY A 67 4.23 8.23 56.66
CA GLY A 67 3.96 7.49 57.88
C GLY A 67 2.72 7.98 58.63
N ASP A 68 2.36 7.21 59.65
CA ASP A 68 1.19 7.51 60.50
C ASP A 68 1.33 8.89 61.14
N PHE A 69 0.23 9.66 61.13
CA PHE A 69 0.15 11.02 61.70
C PHE A 69 1.14 12.06 61.15
N ALA A 70 1.85 11.80 60.05
CA ALA A 70 2.95 12.66 59.59
C ALA A 70 2.57 14.14 59.38
N PHE A 71 1.33 14.40 58.94
CA PHE A 71 0.75 15.73 58.72
C PHE A 71 -0.50 15.98 59.59
N ASP A 72 -0.73 15.20 60.66
CA ASP A 72 -1.92 15.36 61.51
C ASP A 72 -2.05 16.81 62.04
N LYS A 73 -3.26 17.37 61.94
CA LYS A 73 -3.65 18.71 62.40
C LYS A 73 -2.84 19.86 61.81
N LYS A 74 -2.31 19.71 60.60
CA LYS A 74 -1.65 20.82 59.88
C LYS A 74 -2.66 21.76 59.23
N LEU A 75 -3.28 22.58 60.06
CA LEU A 75 -4.37 23.51 59.68
C LEU A 75 -3.98 24.55 58.62
N ASN A 76 -2.69 24.88 58.51
CA ASN A 76 -2.22 25.94 57.62
C ASN A 76 -1.94 25.45 56.18
N ILE A 77 -1.84 24.14 55.96
CA ILE A 77 -1.55 23.59 54.63
C ILE A 77 -2.78 23.72 53.76
N THR A 78 -2.64 24.41 52.64
CA THR A 78 -3.69 24.58 51.62
C THR A 78 -3.40 23.83 50.34
N SER A 79 -2.14 23.47 50.07
CA SER A 79 -1.76 22.51 49.03
C SER A 79 -0.57 21.66 49.48
N ILE A 80 -0.53 20.43 48.98
CA ILE A 80 0.62 19.54 49.11
C ILE A 80 0.86 18.81 47.80
N SER A 81 2.12 18.76 47.38
CA SER A 81 2.60 17.90 46.29
C SER A 81 3.29 16.67 46.89
N LEU A 82 2.93 15.50 46.38
CA LEU A 82 3.42 14.20 46.83
C LEU A 82 4.40 13.62 45.79
N PRO A 83 5.37 12.81 46.23
CA PRO A 83 6.37 12.27 45.32
C PRO A 83 5.76 11.21 44.40
N SER A 84 6.21 11.18 43.16
CA SER A 84 5.79 10.21 42.14
C SER A 84 6.14 8.76 42.51
N THR A 85 7.10 8.58 43.43
CA THR A 85 7.54 7.29 43.96
C THR A 85 6.68 6.74 45.10
N LEU A 86 5.68 7.50 45.58
CA LEU A 86 4.90 7.15 46.76
C LEU A 86 4.09 5.86 46.58
N GLN A 87 4.25 4.91 47.51
CA GLN A 87 3.57 3.61 47.52
C GLN A 87 2.54 3.51 48.65
N TYR A 88 2.78 4.18 49.78
CA TYR A 88 1.98 4.02 51.00
C TYR A 88 1.64 5.34 51.69
N ILE A 89 0.41 5.46 52.21
CA ILE A 89 -0.03 6.55 53.08
C ILE A 89 -0.55 5.95 54.38
N GLY A 90 0.02 6.34 55.52
CA GLY A 90 -0.25 5.79 56.84
C GLY A 90 -1.59 6.20 57.46
N GLU A 91 -1.89 5.56 58.60
CA GLU A 91 -3.08 5.84 59.40
C GLU A 91 -3.08 7.30 59.88
N CYS A 92 -4.21 7.98 59.73
CA CYS A 92 -4.37 9.38 60.13
C CYS A 92 -3.31 10.36 59.55
N ALA A 93 -2.59 10.00 58.48
CA ALA A 93 -1.45 10.76 57.97
C ALA A 93 -1.74 12.25 57.72
N PHE A 94 -2.92 12.60 57.21
CA PHE A 94 -3.40 13.95 56.93
C PHE A 94 -4.63 14.33 57.76
N ARG A 95 -4.92 13.63 58.86
CA ARG A 95 -6.12 13.87 59.66
C ARG A 95 -6.19 15.34 60.11
N ALA A 96 -7.38 15.93 60.05
CA ALA A 96 -7.67 17.31 60.44
C ALA A 96 -6.83 18.38 59.70
N CYS A 97 -6.34 18.13 58.49
CA CYS A 97 -5.75 19.15 57.60
C CYS A 97 -6.84 20.04 56.98
N ARG A 98 -7.52 20.85 57.79
CA ARG A 98 -8.73 21.59 57.38
C ARG A 98 -8.52 22.65 56.29
N GLY A 99 -7.28 23.14 56.12
CA GLY A 99 -6.93 24.09 55.06
C GLY A 99 -6.78 23.44 53.68
N LEU A 100 -6.60 22.12 53.62
CA LEU A 100 -6.29 21.40 52.39
C LEU A 100 -7.56 21.19 51.58
N THR A 101 -7.62 21.80 50.39
CA THR A 101 -8.81 21.76 49.52
C THR A 101 -8.70 20.73 48.41
N THR A 102 -7.47 20.45 47.94
CA THR A 102 -7.19 19.45 46.91
C THR A 102 -5.89 18.73 47.21
N ILE A 103 -5.84 17.44 46.88
CA ILE A 103 -4.61 16.65 46.91
C ILE A 103 -4.64 15.64 45.77
N GLU A 104 -3.56 15.59 44.99
CA GLU A 104 -3.34 14.56 43.99
C GLU A 104 -2.59 13.40 44.61
N ILE A 105 -3.18 12.20 44.56
CA ILE A 105 -2.53 10.99 45.04
C ILE A 105 -1.95 10.23 43.84
N PRO A 106 -0.62 10.02 43.78
CA PRO A 106 0.04 9.31 42.70
C PRO A 106 -0.56 7.93 42.44
N LYS A 107 -0.59 7.51 41.16
CA LYS A 107 -1.08 6.18 40.75
C LYS A 107 -0.31 5.02 41.40
N SER A 108 0.92 5.26 41.79
CA SER A 108 1.81 4.30 42.46
C SER A 108 1.36 3.93 43.87
N VAL A 109 0.44 4.69 44.49
CA VAL A 109 -0.04 4.36 45.85
C VAL A 109 -0.89 3.10 45.82
N THR A 110 -0.43 2.06 46.52
CA THR A 110 -1.06 0.74 46.59
C THR A 110 -1.89 0.54 47.86
N ALA A 111 -1.64 1.32 48.92
CA ALA A 111 -2.41 1.24 50.16
C ALA A 111 -2.48 2.58 50.91
N ILE A 112 -3.64 2.80 51.54
CA ILE A 112 -3.95 3.98 52.37
C ILE A 112 -4.52 3.49 53.71
N GLY A 113 -3.90 3.92 54.80
CA GLY A 113 -4.25 3.59 56.18
C GLY A 113 -5.59 4.17 56.61
N PHE A 114 -6.18 3.62 57.67
CA PHE A 114 -7.48 4.05 58.17
C PHE A 114 -7.47 5.54 58.53
N TYR A 115 -8.55 6.25 58.22
CA TYR A 115 -8.72 7.65 58.61
C TYR A 115 -7.61 8.61 58.13
N ALA A 116 -6.82 8.23 57.11
CA ALA A 116 -5.70 9.02 56.59
C ALA A 116 -6.09 10.49 56.31
N PHE A 117 -7.31 10.75 55.83
CA PHE A 117 -7.81 12.09 55.53
C PHE A 117 -9.05 12.49 56.37
N ASP A 118 -9.24 11.87 57.52
CA ASP A 118 -10.38 12.18 58.39
C ASP A 118 -10.38 13.65 58.84
N LEU A 119 -11.55 14.25 59.07
CA LEU A 119 -11.74 15.66 59.43
C LEU A 119 -11.12 16.69 58.45
N CYS A 120 -10.88 16.31 57.19
CA CYS A 120 -10.52 17.24 56.10
C CYS A 120 -11.78 17.76 55.41
N GLU A 121 -12.51 18.65 56.07
CA GLU A 121 -13.90 19.04 55.76
C GLU A 121 -14.13 19.56 54.33
N ASN A 122 -13.11 20.11 53.65
CA ASN A 122 -13.23 20.70 52.31
C ASN A 122 -12.38 19.99 51.23
N LEU A 123 -11.82 18.83 51.55
CA LEU A 123 -10.87 18.14 50.68
C LEU A 123 -11.56 17.45 49.51
N THR A 124 -11.09 17.72 48.29
CA THR A 124 -11.38 16.92 47.09
C THR A 124 -10.12 16.15 46.70
N ILE A 125 -10.18 14.82 46.76
CA ILE A 125 -9.06 13.96 46.33
C ILE A 125 -9.05 13.84 44.81
N LEU A 126 -7.90 14.04 44.18
CA LEU A 126 -7.66 13.73 42.77
C LEU A 126 -7.03 12.33 42.66
N CYS A 127 -7.70 11.40 41.98
CA CYS A 127 -7.27 9.99 41.91
C CYS A 127 -7.65 9.32 40.59
N TYR A 128 -7.11 8.13 40.32
CA TYR A 128 -7.47 7.33 39.14
C TYR A 128 -8.53 6.28 39.50
N ARG A 129 -9.44 5.95 38.57
CA ARG A 129 -10.44 4.89 38.74
C ARG A 129 -9.75 3.56 38.99
N GLY A 130 -10.28 2.84 39.97
CA GLY A 130 -9.75 1.53 40.39
C GLY A 130 -8.42 1.58 41.15
N SER A 131 -7.88 2.77 41.43
CA SER A 131 -6.73 2.91 42.33
C SER A 131 -7.12 2.67 43.79
N ALA A 132 -6.12 2.35 44.63
CA ALA A 132 -6.32 2.24 46.08
C ALA A 132 -6.92 3.52 46.69
N THR A 133 -6.57 4.68 46.12
CA THR A 133 -7.13 5.98 46.49
C THR A 133 -8.61 6.12 46.14
N HIS A 134 -9.02 5.64 44.97
CA HIS A 134 -10.43 5.63 44.58
C HIS A 134 -11.26 4.73 45.52
N ASP A 135 -10.76 3.54 45.83
CA ASP A 135 -11.42 2.63 46.77
C ASP A 135 -11.51 3.22 48.19
N TYR A 136 -10.45 3.90 48.64
CA TYR A 136 -10.44 4.61 49.92
C TYR A 136 -11.47 5.74 49.94
N ALA A 137 -11.51 6.59 48.90
CA ALA A 137 -12.45 7.71 48.83
C ALA A 137 -13.92 7.24 48.87
N LEU A 138 -14.24 6.14 48.18
CA LEU A 138 -15.55 5.50 48.23
C LEU A 138 -15.87 4.96 49.62
N ARG A 139 -14.94 4.23 50.25
CA ARG A 139 -15.12 3.60 51.57
C ARG A 139 -15.45 4.62 52.67
N TYR A 140 -14.82 5.80 52.62
CA TYR A 140 -14.99 6.85 53.62
C TYR A 140 -15.94 7.97 53.19
N ASN A 141 -16.66 7.78 52.08
CA ASN A 141 -17.58 8.77 51.52
C ASN A 141 -16.95 10.17 51.36
N MET A 142 -15.70 10.19 50.90
CA MET A 142 -14.96 11.41 50.67
C MET A 142 -15.30 12.01 49.31
N LYS A 143 -15.19 13.33 49.18
CA LYS A 143 -15.28 13.99 47.88
C LYS A 143 -14.01 13.67 47.07
N PHE A 144 -14.20 13.18 45.85
CA PHE A 144 -13.11 12.95 44.91
C PHE A 144 -13.48 13.45 43.52
N THR A 145 -12.45 13.69 42.70
CA THR A 145 -12.54 13.88 41.26
C THR A 145 -11.62 12.85 40.65
N LEU A 146 -12.15 11.97 39.79
CA LEU A 146 -11.24 11.09 39.09
C LEU A 146 -10.51 11.91 38.02
N LEU A 147 -9.19 11.78 37.98
CA LEU A 147 -8.36 12.28 36.90
C LEU A 147 -8.73 11.61 35.56
N ASP A 148 -9.43 10.47 35.62
CA ASP A 148 -10.06 9.78 34.49
C ASP A 148 -11.62 9.88 34.48
N ALA A 149 -12.22 10.77 35.28
CA ALA A 149 -13.70 10.92 35.42
C ALA A 149 -14.34 11.72 34.29
N GLN A 150 -13.56 12.30 33.39
CA GLN A 150 -14.08 12.61 32.06
C GLN A 150 -13.95 11.30 31.30
N GLY A 151 -14.99 10.47 31.35
CA GLY A 151 -14.91 9.03 31.06
C GLY A 151 -14.01 8.69 29.86
N SER A 152 -13.31 7.57 29.94
CA SER A 152 -12.47 7.07 28.85
C SER A 152 -13.23 7.10 27.52
N ASP A 153 -14.51 6.72 27.50
CA ASP A 153 -15.36 6.77 26.30
C ASP A 153 -15.66 8.20 25.79
N VAL A 154 -15.59 9.22 26.63
CA VAL A 154 -15.89 10.61 26.23
C VAL A 154 -14.69 11.28 25.56
N GLN A 155 -13.50 10.69 25.65
CA GLN A 155 -12.32 11.16 24.93
C GLN A 155 -12.09 10.41 23.62
N PHE A 156 -12.84 9.34 23.36
CA PHE A 156 -12.65 8.49 22.20
C PHE A 156 -14.00 8.20 21.54
N GLU A 157 -14.17 8.58 20.28
CA GLU A 157 -15.20 8.00 19.44
C GLU A 157 -14.73 6.63 18.97
N TYR A 158 -15.64 5.66 18.95
CA TYR A 158 -15.34 4.28 18.62
C TYR A 158 -16.52 3.56 17.98
N THR A 159 -16.20 2.43 17.36
CA THR A 159 -17.19 1.43 16.93
C THR A 159 -16.88 0.09 17.59
N THR A 160 -17.88 -0.78 17.72
CA THR A 160 -17.71 -2.11 18.30
C THR A 160 -18.29 -3.18 17.40
N THR A 161 -17.63 -4.33 17.35
CA THR A 161 -18.22 -5.58 16.86
C THR A 161 -18.63 -6.46 18.04
N ALA A 162 -19.01 -7.72 17.78
CA ALA A 162 -19.29 -8.67 18.84
C ALA A 162 -18.07 -8.97 19.72
N SER A 163 -16.84 -8.86 19.19
CA SER A 163 -15.60 -9.28 19.86
C SER A 163 -14.64 -8.14 20.20
N GLU A 164 -14.69 -6.99 19.54
CA GLU A 164 -13.66 -5.95 19.66
C GLU A 164 -14.22 -4.53 19.51
N ALA A 165 -13.42 -3.55 19.95
CA ALA A 165 -13.61 -2.13 19.71
C ALA A 165 -12.51 -1.57 18.80
N THR A 166 -12.91 -0.65 17.93
CA THR A 166 -12.04 0.15 17.08
C THR A 166 -12.14 1.60 17.50
N LEU A 167 -11.03 2.19 17.94
CA LEU A 167 -10.93 3.61 18.25
C LEU A 167 -10.87 4.39 16.94
N THR A 168 -11.91 5.17 16.66
CA THR A 168 -12.07 5.89 15.38
C THR A 168 -11.68 7.36 15.46
N ARG A 169 -11.77 8.00 16.63
CA ARG A 169 -11.35 9.39 16.81
C ARG A 169 -11.01 9.73 18.25
N TYR A 170 -9.96 10.50 18.47
CA TYR A 170 -9.67 11.16 19.74
C TYR A 170 -10.34 12.54 19.79
N ILE A 171 -11.04 12.81 20.90
CA ILE A 171 -11.75 14.05 21.19
C ILE A 171 -11.42 14.61 22.57
N GLY A 172 -10.41 14.03 23.24
CA GLY A 172 -9.96 14.49 24.55
C GLY A 172 -9.11 15.77 24.50
N ASN A 173 -8.68 16.22 25.67
CA ASN A 173 -8.01 17.51 25.85
C ASN A 173 -6.51 17.51 25.51
N GLY A 174 -5.91 16.36 25.19
CA GLY A 174 -4.48 16.19 24.93
C GLY A 174 -3.66 15.83 26.16
N GLY A 175 -2.36 16.13 26.12
CA GLY A 175 -1.37 15.66 27.07
C GLY A 175 -1.02 14.19 26.85
N ASP A 176 -0.76 13.48 27.94
CA ASP A 176 -0.49 12.05 27.90
C ASP A 176 -1.80 11.27 27.74
N VAL A 177 -1.93 10.58 26.61
CA VAL A 177 -3.10 9.77 26.29
C VAL A 177 -2.83 8.32 26.63
N TYR A 178 -3.76 7.70 27.34
CA TYR A 178 -3.76 6.29 27.65
C TYR A 178 -4.89 5.62 26.87
N ILE A 179 -4.53 4.75 25.92
CA ILE A 179 -5.54 3.97 25.21
C ILE A 179 -6.18 3.02 26.23
N PRO A 180 -7.51 3.02 26.39
CA PRO A 180 -8.16 2.12 27.34
C PRO A 180 -8.10 0.69 26.81
N SER A 181 -8.00 -0.30 27.72
CA SER A 181 -8.05 -1.72 27.32
C SER A 181 -9.43 -2.13 26.79
N THR A 182 -10.49 -1.38 27.13
CA THR A 182 -11.85 -1.60 26.62
C THR A 182 -12.58 -0.30 26.29
N LEU A 183 -13.39 -0.31 25.23
CA LEU A 183 -14.39 0.72 24.90
C LEU A 183 -15.74 0.01 24.63
N GLY A 184 -16.84 0.54 25.17
CA GLY A 184 -18.15 -0.12 25.03
C GLY A 184 -18.21 -1.55 25.58
N GLY A 185 -17.34 -1.87 26.56
CA GLY A 185 -17.19 -3.22 27.12
C GLY A 185 -16.50 -4.23 26.21
N LYS A 186 -15.88 -3.80 25.10
CA LYS A 186 -15.11 -4.64 24.17
C LYS A 186 -13.63 -4.27 24.19
N PRO A 187 -12.70 -5.23 24.02
CA PRO A 187 -11.27 -4.95 23.99
C PRO A 187 -10.92 -4.01 22.84
N VAL A 188 -10.13 -2.98 23.11
CA VAL A 188 -9.64 -2.08 22.05
C VAL A 188 -8.52 -2.78 21.31
N MET A 189 -8.78 -3.19 20.07
CA MET A 189 -7.83 -3.95 19.25
C MET A 189 -7.26 -3.12 18.09
N THR A 190 -8.01 -2.12 17.62
CA THR A 190 -7.64 -1.33 16.44
C THR A 190 -7.67 0.16 16.71
N ILE A 191 -6.61 0.85 16.30
CA ILE A 191 -6.56 2.31 16.18
C ILE A 191 -6.74 2.66 14.70
N ALA A 192 -7.88 3.25 14.36
CA ALA A 192 -8.27 3.45 12.97
C ALA A 192 -7.45 4.56 12.28
N THR A 193 -7.56 4.57 10.95
CA THR A 193 -7.01 5.61 10.08
C THR A 193 -7.46 6.98 10.56
N GLY A 194 -6.50 7.86 10.81
CA GLY A 194 -6.74 9.23 11.25
C GLY A 194 -7.33 9.39 12.66
N ALA A 195 -7.33 8.34 13.49
CA ALA A 195 -7.91 8.40 14.83
C ALA A 195 -7.36 9.54 15.71
N PHE A 196 -6.10 9.90 15.55
CA PHE A 196 -5.44 11.04 16.20
C PHE A 196 -4.97 12.09 15.18
N GLU A 197 -5.45 12.09 13.94
CA GLU A 197 -4.92 13.01 12.92
C GLU A 197 -5.01 14.48 13.37
N ASN A 198 -3.90 15.21 13.23
CA ASN A 198 -3.75 16.61 13.66
C ASN A 198 -4.04 16.87 15.15
N CYS A 199 -3.95 15.86 16.03
CA CYS A 199 -4.11 16.02 17.47
C CYS A 199 -2.88 16.71 18.10
N ASN A 200 -2.77 18.01 17.88
CA ASN A 200 -1.64 18.82 18.33
C ASN A 200 -1.62 19.07 19.84
N THR A 201 -2.63 18.63 20.58
CA THR A 201 -2.64 18.72 22.05
C THR A 201 -1.98 17.51 22.71
N VAL A 202 -1.82 16.39 22.00
CA VAL A 202 -1.28 15.13 22.54
C VAL A 202 0.25 15.18 22.59
N THR A 203 0.83 14.78 23.72
CA THR A 203 2.29 14.74 23.97
C THR A 203 2.85 13.32 24.00
N SER A 204 2.08 12.36 24.51
CA SER A 204 2.43 10.94 24.47
C SER A 204 1.20 10.06 24.28
N ILE A 205 1.40 8.86 23.73
CA ILE A 205 0.34 7.85 23.59
C ILE A 205 0.84 6.52 24.16
N ASN A 206 0.05 5.94 25.06
CA ASN A 206 0.36 4.72 25.78
C ASN A 206 -0.62 3.61 25.34
N PHE A 207 -0.10 2.56 24.68
CA PHE A 207 -0.90 1.44 24.18
C PHE A 207 -0.98 0.29 25.19
N THR A 208 -2.14 -0.35 25.28
CA THR A 208 -2.37 -1.54 26.11
C THR A 208 -1.95 -2.83 25.38
N GLU A 209 -1.97 -3.94 26.11
CA GLU A 209 -1.74 -5.30 25.62
C GLU A 209 -2.76 -5.77 24.58
N THR A 210 -3.95 -5.14 24.53
CA THR A 210 -5.05 -5.53 23.63
C THR A 210 -4.91 -4.97 22.22
N VAL A 211 -4.12 -3.89 22.03
CA VAL A 211 -3.99 -3.23 20.72
C VAL A 211 -3.16 -4.11 19.80
N THR A 212 -3.76 -4.56 18.70
CA THR A 212 -3.17 -5.49 17.71
C THR A 212 -2.98 -4.87 16.34
N SER A 213 -3.72 -3.79 16.03
CA SER A 213 -3.69 -3.10 14.74
C SER A 213 -3.67 -1.58 14.92
N ILE A 214 -2.81 -0.92 14.14
CA ILE A 214 -2.72 0.53 14.04
C ILE A 214 -2.71 0.85 12.54
N GLU A 215 -3.77 1.52 12.09
CA GLU A 215 -3.94 1.80 10.67
C GLU A 215 -3.12 3.01 10.21
N ALA A 216 -2.93 3.10 8.89
CA ALA A 216 -2.12 4.11 8.24
C ALA A 216 -2.52 5.53 8.66
N GLY A 217 -1.55 6.34 9.07
CA GLY A 217 -1.78 7.74 9.40
C GLY A 217 -2.64 7.98 10.65
N ALA A 218 -2.84 6.98 11.52
CA ALA A 218 -3.53 7.15 12.81
C ALA A 218 -3.02 8.36 13.60
N PHE A 219 -1.73 8.69 13.53
CA PHE A 219 -1.09 9.80 14.26
C PHE A 219 -0.58 10.94 13.36
N ALA A 220 -0.98 10.96 12.09
CA ALA A 220 -0.45 11.93 11.12
C ALA A 220 -0.70 13.37 11.60
N GLY A 221 0.34 14.20 11.55
CA GLY A 221 0.22 15.61 11.94
C GLY A 221 0.03 15.87 13.44
N CYS A 222 0.25 14.90 14.34
CA CYS A 222 0.32 15.16 15.79
C CYS A 222 1.60 15.93 16.16
N GLU A 223 1.65 17.23 15.88
CA GLU A 223 2.88 18.03 15.91
C GLU A 223 3.53 18.22 17.30
N ASN A 224 2.87 17.80 18.38
CA ASN A 224 3.41 17.86 19.74
C ASN A 224 3.64 16.47 20.36
N LEU A 225 3.34 15.39 19.63
CA LEU A 225 3.57 14.03 20.08
C LEU A 225 5.07 13.71 20.10
N THR A 226 5.65 13.57 21.28
CA THR A 226 7.09 13.35 21.47
C THR A 226 7.46 11.89 21.67
N SER A 227 6.52 11.07 22.14
CA SER A 227 6.80 9.66 22.46
C SER A 227 5.58 8.77 22.36
N PHE A 228 5.85 7.49 22.09
CA PHE A 228 4.92 6.40 22.30
C PHE A 228 5.38 5.56 23.50
N SER A 229 4.47 4.83 24.11
CA SER A 229 4.79 3.70 24.99
C SER A 229 3.84 2.54 24.70
N VAL A 230 4.30 1.33 24.98
CA VAL A 230 3.54 0.10 24.76
C VAL A 230 3.63 -0.74 26.02
N HIS A 231 2.50 -1.29 26.47
CA HIS A 231 2.44 -2.20 27.61
C HIS A 231 3.36 -3.42 27.39
N GLU A 232 4.05 -3.88 28.45
CA GLU A 232 5.06 -4.97 28.37
C GLU A 232 4.54 -6.29 27.76
N ASN A 233 3.24 -6.54 27.90
CA ASN A 233 2.58 -7.73 27.38
C ASN A 233 2.04 -7.59 25.95
N ASN A 234 2.19 -6.43 25.30
CA ASN A 234 1.81 -6.28 23.90
C ASN A 234 2.78 -7.09 23.01
N ARG A 235 2.22 -7.91 22.12
CA ARG A 235 2.98 -8.81 21.23
C ARG A 235 2.99 -8.36 19.77
N PHE A 236 2.47 -7.18 19.47
CA PHE A 236 2.29 -6.66 18.12
C PHE A 236 3.15 -5.43 17.84
N PHE A 237 3.41 -4.62 18.86
CA PHE A 237 4.16 -3.37 18.75
C PHE A 237 5.30 -3.31 19.76
N SER A 238 6.31 -2.52 19.41
CA SER A 238 7.38 -2.16 20.32
C SER A 238 7.74 -0.69 20.13
N VAL A 239 8.35 -0.10 21.15
CA VAL A 239 8.88 1.27 21.08
C VAL A 239 10.37 1.24 21.32
N LYS A 240 11.11 1.94 20.45
CA LYS A 240 12.54 2.20 20.63
C LYS A 240 12.80 3.67 20.38
N ASP A 241 13.51 4.31 21.30
CA ASP A 241 13.81 5.74 21.26
C ASP A 241 12.58 6.58 20.92
N GLY A 242 11.41 6.28 21.51
CA GLY A 242 10.17 7.04 21.29
C GLY A 242 9.53 6.87 19.90
N ILE A 243 9.99 5.94 19.07
CA ILE A 243 9.40 5.58 17.76
C ILE A 243 8.65 4.27 17.88
N LEU A 244 7.50 4.20 17.23
CA LEU A 244 6.63 3.03 17.21
C LEU A 244 6.97 2.10 16.05
N TYR A 245 7.23 0.84 16.37
CA TYR A 245 7.52 -0.24 15.42
C TYR A 245 6.54 -1.39 15.60
N ASN A 246 6.53 -2.32 14.65
CA ASN A 246 6.03 -3.66 14.93
C ASN A 246 6.91 -4.37 16.00
N TYR A 247 6.43 -5.46 16.55
CA TYR A 247 7.09 -6.18 17.64
C TYR A 247 8.54 -6.56 17.31
N ASP A 248 8.78 -7.07 16.10
CA ASP A 248 10.10 -7.51 15.63
C ASP A 248 11.01 -6.38 15.14
N GLN A 249 10.55 -5.12 15.16
CA GLN A 249 11.29 -3.93 14.70
C GLN A 249 11.74 -3.99 13.24
N THR A 250 10.98 -4.69 12.39
CA THR A 250 11.20 -4.76 10.94
C THR A 250 10.39 -3.72 10.17
N GLU A 251 9.33 -3.17 10.77
CA GLU A 251 8.51 -2.09 10.20
C GLU A 251 8.40 -0.91 11.17
N LEU A 252 8.73 0.28 10.69
CA LEU A 252 8.46 1.54 11.38
C LEU A 252 7.00 1.95 11.11
N ILE A 253 6.19 1.94 12.16
CA ILE A 253 4.75 2.21 12.09
C ILE A 253 4.49 3.72 12.16
N SER A 254 5.09 4.42 13.13
CA SER A 254 4.94 5.86 13.27
C SER A 254 6.10 6.51 14.01
N TYR A 255 6.55 7.65 13.49
CA TYR A 255 7.48 8.56 14.14
C TYR A 255 6.70 9.59 14.98
N ALA A 256 7.17 9.86 16.20
CA ALA A 256 6.56 10.88 17.04
C ALA A 256 6.87 12.29 16.50
N HIS A 257 5.87 12.97 15.91
CA HIS A 257 6.07 14.14 15.06
C HIS A 257 6.51 15.42 15.79
N GLY A 258 6.31 15.50 17.11
CA GLY A 258 6.71 16.62 17.98
C GLY A 258 8.12 16.54 18.55
N ARG A 259 8.88 15.51 18.19
CA ARG A 259 10.31 15.39 18.45
C ARG A 259 11.07 16.61 17.92
N GLN A 260 12.08 17.07 18.66
CA GLN A 260 12.76 18.34 18.41
C GLN A 260 13.99 18.18 17.51
N GLU A 261 14.43 16.95 17.29
CA GLU A 261 15.57 16.63 16.43
C GLU A 261 15.29 17.05 15.00
N THR A 262 16.23 17.83 14.44
CA THR A 262 16.22 18.21 13.03
C THR A 262 16.90 17.17 12.16
N GLU A 263 17.75 16.34 12.72
CA GLU A 263 18.42 15.23 12.04
C GLU A 263 18.25 13.98 12.86
N TYR A 264 17.88 12.88 12.21
CA TYR A 264 17.66 11.62 12.90
C TYR A 264 18.12 10.43 12.05
N THR A 265 18.74 9.46 12.71
CA THR A 265 19.10 8.17 12.11
C THR A 265 18.27 7.08 12.76
N ILE A 266 17.52 6.31 11.97
CA ILE A 266 16.75 5.19 12.52
C ILE A 266 17.71 4.17 13.15
N PRO A 267 17.57 3.84 14.45
CA PRO A 267 18.57 3.10 15.24
C PRO A 267 18.44 1.57 15.11
N VAL A 268 17.64 1.09 14.17
CA VAL A 268 17.34 -0.33 13.94
C VAL A 268 17.28 -0.62 12.43
N PRO A 269 17.68 -1.83 12.00
CA PRO A 269 17.60 -2.24 10.61
C PRO A 269 16.15 -2.59 10.24
N ILE A 270 15.35 -1.58 9.91
CA ILE A 270 13.99 -1.79 9.40
C ILE A 270 14.03 -2.21 7.92
N GLU A 271 13.10 -3.07 7.53
CA GLU A 271 12.87 -3.42 6.13
C GLU A 271 11.82 -2.51 5.48
N LYS A 272 10.88 -1.99 6.27
CA LYS A 272 9.70 -1.26 5.79
C LYS A 272 9.44 0.01 6.58
N ILE A 273 9.09 1.08 5.85
CA ILE A 273 8.49 2.28 6.40
C ILE A 273 6.99 2.20 6.11
N GLY A 274 6.18 2.25 7.16
CA GLY A 274 4.73 2.21 7.07
C GLY A 274 4.13 3.40 6.32
N ASN A 275 2.87 3.25 5.90
CA ASN A 275 2.13 4.33 5.26
C ASN A 275 1.96 5.51 6.24
N SER A 276 2.24 6.72 5.75
CA SER A 276 2.15 7.96 6.54
C SER A 276 3.00 7.98 7.83
N ALA A 277 4.02 7.11 7.95
CA ALA A 277 4.74 6.92 9.21
C ALA A 277 5.41 8.19 9.76
N PHE A 278 5.86 9.11 8.88
CA PHE A 278 6.41 10.41 9.27
C PHE A 278 5.47 11.58 8.94
N ARG A 279 4.27 11.31 8.41
CA ARG A 279 3.43 12.35 7.81
C ARG A 279 3.15 13.50 8.78
N GLY A 280 3.53 14.72 8.39
CA GLY A 280 3.37 15.92 9.21
C GLY A 280 4.45 16.14 10.27
N SER A 281 5.58 15.44 10.21
CA SER A 281 6.72 15.75 11.09
C SER A 281 7.25 17.16 10.81
N LYS A 282 7.17 18.04 11.82
CA LYS A 282 7.46 19.47 11.64
C LYS A 282 8.94 19.82 11.74
N ASN A 283 9.72 19.12 12.55
CA ASN A 283 11.10 19.54 12.86
C ASN A 283 12.15 18.84 12.00
N LEU A 284 11.86 17.63 11.51
CA LEU A 284 12.81 16.79 10.80
C LEU A 284 13.21 17.42 9.46
N ARG A 285 14.51 17.65 9.29
CA ARG A 285 15.17 18.17 8.08
C ARG A 285 15.96 17.09 7.34
N THR A 286 16.63 16.21 8.08
CA THR A 286 17.44 15.12 7.53
C THR A 286 17.09 13.80 8.18
N LEU A 287 16.83 12.76 7.37
CA LEU A 287 16.56 11.41 7.83
C LEU A 287 17.55 10.41 7.21
N SER A 288 18.13 9.55 8.03
CA SER A 288 19.04 8.48 7.59
C SER A 288 18.63 7.13 8.16
N PHE A 289 19.01 6.05 7.48
CA PHE A 289 18.72 4.67 7.90
C PHE A 289 20.04 3.87 8.02
N TYR A 290 20.16 3.06 9.08
CA TYR A 290 21.36 2.28 9.37
C TYR A 290 21.62 1.18 8.31
N GLU A 291 20.54 0.54 7.84
CA GLU A 291 20.56 -0.48 6.78
C GLU A 291 19.54 -0.14 5.67
N GLY A 292 19.55 -0.96 4.62
CA GLY A 292 18.73 -0.76 3.43
C GLY A 292 17.24 -1.02 3.65
N VAL A 293 16.44 0.04 3.62
CA VAL A 293 14.97 -0.04 3.58
C VAL A 293 14.53 -0.59 2.22
N LYS A 294 13.74 -1.68 2.23
CA LYS A 294 13.22 -2.32 1.02
C LYS A 294 11.95 -1.63 0.50
N THR A 295 11.09 -1.21 1.43
CA THR A 295 9.74 -0.72 1.11
C THR A 295 9.46 0.62 1.78
N VAL A 296 9.08 1.61 0.99
CA VAL A 296 8.61 2.92 1.47
C VAL A 296 7.11 3.04 1.19
N GLY A 297 6.30 3.10 2.25
CA GLY A 297 4.84 3.17 2.15
C GLY A 297 4.29 4.45 1.53
N HIS A 298 2.99 4.45 1.22
CA HIS A 298 2.28 5.62 0.70
C HIS A 298 2.35 6.78 1.69
N TYR A 299 2.55 8.00 1.18
CA TYR A 299 2.60 9.23 1.99
C TYR A 299 3.62 9.20 3.14
N ALA A 300 4.62 8.30 3.10
CA ALA A 300 5.50 8.04 4.24
C ALA A 300 6.13 9.31 4.84
N PHE A 301 6.54 10.27 4.01
CA PHE A 301 7.10 11.56 4.43
C PHE A 301 6.24 12.75 4.01
N ALA A 302 4.97 12.53 3.64
CA ALA A 302 4.10 13.62 3.20
C ALA A 302 3.96 14.68 4.31
N ASP A 303 3.76 15.93 3.92
CA ASP A 303 3.56 17.07 4.84
C ASP A 303 4.72 17.31 5.83
N CYS A 304 5.89 16.65 5.68
CA CYS A 304 7.10 16.96 6.43
C CYS A 304 7.74 18.24 5.87
N ARG A 305 7.16 19.39 6.22
CA ARG A 305 7.44 20.67 5.53
C ARG A 305 8.90 21.12 5.58
N ASN A 306 9.66 20.68 6.58
CA ASN A 306 11.08 21.00 6.73
C ASN A 306 12.02 19.90 6.21
N LEU A 307 11.51 18.75 5.77
CA LEU A 307 12.33 17.63 5.32
C LEU A 307 12.99 17.95 3.99
N GLU A 308 14.32 18.10 4.02
CA GLU A 308 15.18 18.45 2.90
C GLU A 308 15.90 17.22 2.35
N ASN A 309 16.33 16.31 3.22
CA ASN A 309 17.17 15.19 2.84
C ASN A 309 16.69 13.86 3.46
N VAL A 310 16.68 12.81 2.64
CA VAL A 310 16.50 11.43 3.08
C VAL A 310 17.62 10.59 2.48
N TYR A 311 18.28 9.77 3.29
CA TYR A 311 19.40 8.93 2.88
C TYR A 311 19.10 7.46 3.15
N PHE A 312 18.95 6.68 2.09
CA PHE A 312 18.86 5.23 2.16
C PHE A 312 20.23 4.60 1.89
N ALA A 313 20.60 3.58 2.67
CA ALA A 313 21.85 2.85 2.46
C ALA A 313 21.88 2.06 1.14
N SER A 314 20.70 1.69 0.63
CA SER A 314 20.49 1.09 -0.69
C SER A 314 19.18 1.60 -1.30
N GLU A 315 19.05 1.54 -2.62
CA GLU A 315 17.84 1.96 -3.31
C GLU A 315 16.64 1.05 -2.94
N PRO A 316 15.50 1.59 -2.47
CA PRO A 316 14.32 0.80 -2.15
C PRO A 316 13.74 0.07 -3.37
N SER A 317 13.30 -1.17 -3.16
CA SER A 317 12.62 -1.99 -4.19
C SER A 317 11.13 -1.66 -4.37
N TYR A 318 10.54 -0.89 -3.45
CA TYR A 318 9.17 -0.40 -3.55
C TYR A 318 9.06 1.03 -3.04
N PHE A 319 8.32 1.86 -3.78
CA PHE A 319 8.08 3.26 -3.43
C PHE A 319 6.60 3.59 -3.62
N GLY A 320 5.95 3.98 -2.53
CA GLY A 320 4.54 4.35 -2.50
C GLY A 320 4.23 5.65 -3.26
N THR A 321 2.95 5.99 -3.30
CA THR A 321 2.48 7.26 -3.87
C THR A 321 2.75 8.43 -2.93
N ASP A 322 2.97 9.62 -3.49
CA ASP A 322 3.01 10.90 -2.77
C ASP A 322 3.95 10.90 -1.55
N VAL A 323 5.01 10.10 -1.59
CA VAL A 323 5.94 9.88 -0.46
C VAL A 323 6.54 11.19 0.05
N PHE A 324 6.87 12.11 -0.86
CA PHE A 324 7.46 13.42 -0.54
C PHE A 324 6.49 14.60 -0.73
N LYS A 325 5.18 14.35 -0.79
CA LYS A 325 4.19 15.40 -0.99
C LYS A 325 4.32 16.50 0.05
N ASN A 326 4.33 17.78 -0.35
CA ASN A 326 4.42 18.94 0.54
C ASN A 326 5.68 18.96 1.46
N THR A 327 6.79 18.40 1.00
CA THR A 327 8.10 18.46 1.69
C THR A 327 8.98 19.58 1.13
N SER A 328 9.98 20.03 1.91
CA SER A 328 11.01 20.96 1.41
C SER A 328 11.78 20.34 0.24
N TRP A 329 12.09 19.04 0.32
CA TRP A 329 12.71 18.27 -0.76
C TRP A 329 11.93 18.42 -2.08
N GLN A 330 10.61 18.17 -2.07
CA GLN A 330 9.75 18.28 -3.26
C GLN A 330 9.67 19.73 -3.76
N ASN A 331 9.51 20.68 -2.85
CA ASN A 331 9.38 22.10 -3.20
C ASN A 331 10.62 22.62 -3.92
N ASN A 332 11.80 22.10 -3.57
CA ASN A 332 13.08 22.44 -4.21
C ASN A 332 13.34 21.70 -5.53
N GLN A 333 12.43 20.82 -5.98
CA GLN A 333 12.53 20.18 -7.28
C GLN A 333 11.99 21.05 -8.43
N PRO A 334 12.49 20.86 -9.67
CA PRO A 334 11.91 21.50 -10.86
C PRO A 334 10.47 21.03 -11.12
N GLU A 335 9.74 21.82 -11.91
CA GLU A 335 8.44 21.41 -12.45
C GLU A 335 8.57 20.14 -13.32
N GLY A 336 7.52 19.32 -13.36
CA GLY A 336 7.47 18.08 -14.11
C GLY A 336 7.72 16.83 -13.27
N LEU A 337 8.36 15.82 -13.86
CA LEU A 337 8.64 14.55 -13.20
C LEU A 337 9.78 14.66 -12.18
N LEU A 338 9.57 14.07 -11.02
CA LEU A 338 10.49 14.13 -9.88
C LEU A 338 11.23 12.81 -9.70
N TYR A 339 12.54 12.91 -9.52
CA TYR A 339 13.42 11.75 -9.39
C TYR A 339 14.17 11.80 -8.07
N PHE A 340 14.02 10.74 -7.28
CA PHE A 340 14.81 10.52 -6.06
C PHE A 340 15.83 9.41 -6.35
N GLY A 341 17.08 9.81 -6.60
CA GLY A 341 18.07 8.89 -7.19
C GLY A 341 17.61 8.40 -8.56
N ASN A 342 17.50 7.08 -8.74
CA ASN A 342 16.97 6.47 -9.97
C ASN A 342 15.46 6.15 -9.89
N ILE A 343 14.77 6.58 -8.83
CA ILE A 343 13.36 6.33 -8.63
C ILE A 343 12.55 7.50 -9.18
N LEU A 344 11.65 7.24 -10.14
CA LEU A 344 10.60 8.19 -10.51
C LEU A 344 9.51 8.16 -9.42
N CYS A 345 9.52 9.16 -8.54
CA CYS A 345 8.81 9.11 -7.26
C CYS A 345 7.66 10.12 -7.13
N GLY A 346 7.47 11.00 -8.10
CA GLY A 346 6.42 12.01 -8.04
C GLY A 346 6.42 12.98 -9.21
N LYS A 347 5.54 13.96 -9.11
CA LYS A 347 5.37 15.03 -10.11
C LYS A 347 5.11 16.36 -9.41
N LYS A 348 5.52 17.46 -10.04
CA LYS A 348 5.21 18.84 -9.66
C LYS A 348 4.54 19.51 -10.84
N GLY A 349 3.38 20.11 -10.60
CA GLY A 349 2.51 20.62 -11.66
C GLY A 349 1.74 19.53 -12.43
N THR A 350 1.10 19.93 -13.53
CA THR A 350 0.31 19.04 -14.38
C THR A 350 1.21 18.30 -15.37
N VAL A 351 1.07 16.98 -15.43
CA VAL A 351 1.76 16.12 -16.41
C VAL A 351 0.72 15.57 -17.39
N SER A 352 0.88 15.87 -18.68
CA SER A 352 -0.07 15.49 -19.73
C SER A 352 0.62 15.23 -21.07
N GLY A 353 -0.11 14.63 -22.01
CA GLY A 353 0.41 14.35 -23.35
C GLY A 353 1.45 13.22 -23.37
N LYS A 354 2.43 13.33 -24.27
CA LYS A 354 3.48 12.31 -24.44
C LYS A 354 4.61 12.53 -23.45
N ILE A 355 4.95 11.51 -22.69
CA ILE A 355 6.01 11.54 -21.67
C ILE A 355 7.12 10.56 -22.03
N SER A 356 8.37 10.96 -21.78
CA SER A 356 9.53 10.07 -21.85
C SER A 356 10.22 10.04 -20.50
N ILE A 357 10.33 8.86 -19.91
CA ILE A 357 11.00 8.66 -18.63
C ILE A 357 12.52 8.67 -18.87
N LYS A 358 13.24 9.39 -18.00
CA LYS A 358 14.70 9.56 -18.06
C LYS A 358 15.45 8.21 -18.04
N ASN A 359 16.42 8.03 -18.94
CA ASN A 359 17.37 6.89 -18.89
C ASN A 359 18.09 6.81 -17.54
N GLY A 360 18.30 5.58 -17.05
CA GLY A 360 18.86 5.32 -15.73
C GLY A 360 17.79 5.16 -14.64
N THR A 361 16.53 5.52 -14.91
CA THR A 361 15.42 5.22 -14.00
C THR A 361 15.30 3.71 -13.81
N SER A 362 15.25 3.25 -12.56
CA SER A 362 15.16 1.84 -12.17
C SER A 362 13.75 1.44 -11.74
N LEU A 363 13.02 2.36 -11.09
CA LEU A 363 11.71 2.12 -10.48
C LEU A 363 10.74 3.27 -10.77
N ILE A 364 9.49 2.93 -11.09
CA ILE A 364 8.36 3.87 -11.18
C ILE A 364 7.45 3.65 -9.99
N SER A 365 7.21 4.70 -9.19
CA SER A 365 6.43 4.60 -7.94
C SER A 365 4.96 4.27 -8.15
N ALA A 366 4.32 3.80 -7.08
CA ALA A 366 2.90 3.47 -7.10
C ALA A 366 2.08 4.73 -7.47
N TYR A 367 1.01 4.56 -8.26
CA TYR A 367 0.12 5.64 -8.71
C TYR A 367 0.76 6.82 -9.46
N MET A 368 2.02 6.71 -9.93
CA MET A 368 2.77 7.82 -10.55
C MET A 368 1.98 8.61 -11.62
N PHE A 369 1.37 7.91 -12.56
CA PHE A 369 0.53 8.43 -13.64
C PHE A 369 -0.95 8.11 -13.47
N ALA A 370 -1.37 7.68 -12.27
CA ALA A 370 -2.78 7.45 -12.01
C ALA A 370 -3.59 8.73 -12.22
N GLU A 371 -4.75 8.59 -12.87
CA GLU A 371 -5.70 9.68 -13.15
C GLU A 371 -5.09 10.90 -13.87
N THR A 372 -3.99 10.71 -14.61
CA THR A 372 -3.35 11.78 -15.39
C THR A 372 -3.89 11.87 -16.81
N SER A 373 -3.66 13.03 -17.44
CA SER A 373 -3.98 13.27 -18.86
C SER A 373 -2.84 12.90 -19.81
N VAL A 374 -1.99 11.94 -19.42
CA VAL A 374 -0.93 11.41 -20.30
C VAL A 374 -1.55 10.56 -21.41
N THR A 375 -1.01 10.66 -22.62
CA THR A 375 -1.51 9.94 -23.79
C THR A 375 -0.59 8.82 -24.26
N SER A 376 0.72 8.95 -24.01
CA SER A 376 1.75 7.95 -24.27
C SER A 376 2.91 8.11 -23.29
N VAL A 377 3.46 7.00 -22.79
CA VAL A 377 4.65 7.02 -21.92
C VAL A 377 5.73 6.09 -22.46
N SER A 378 6.92 6.64 -22.71
CA SER A 378 8.11 5.86 -23.06
C SER A 378 8.91 5.51 -21.80
N ILE A 379 9.11 4.21 -21.59
CA ILE A 379 9.79 3.60 -20.45
C ILE A 379 11.15 3.07 -20.94
N PRO A 380 12.28 3.56 -20.38
CA PRO A 380 13.61 3.18 -20.83
C PRO A 380 13.99 1.77 -20.38
N GLY A 381 14.99 1.19 -21.05
CA GLY A 381 15.48 -0.17 -20.78
C GLY A 381 16.07 -0.39 -19.40
N SER A 382 16.35 0.68 -18.65
CA SER A 382 16.86 0.62 -17.28
C SER A 382 15.78 0.30 -16.24
N VAL A 383 14.49 0.50 -16.56
CA VAL A 383 13.41 0.26 -15.60
C VAL A 383 13.24 -1.23 -15.37
N ARG A 384 13.30 -1.63 -14.09
CA ARG A 384 13.14 -3.00 -13.62
C ARG A 384 11.83 -3.22 -12.90
N TYR A 385 11.24 -2.18 -12.33
CA TYR A 385 9.99 -2.30 -11.58
C TYR A 385 9.03 -1.14 -11.85
N ILE A 386 7.76 -1.47 -12.10
CA ILE A 386 6.65 -0.51 -12.13
C ILE A 386 5.71 -0.89 -11.00
N CYS A 387 5.60 -0.03 -9.99
CA CYS A 387 4.79 -0.28 -8.81
C CYS A 387 3.29 -0.30 -9.11
N ASP A 388 2.53 -0.68 -8.08
CA ASP A 388 1.10 -0.89 -8.19
C ASP A 388 0.39 0.36 -8.70
N ARG A 389 -0.59 0.15 -9.59
CA ARG A 389 -1.48 1.22 -10.05
C ARG A 389 -0.79 2.44 -10.67
N SER A 390 0.46 2.32 -11.13
CA SER A 390 1.22 3.44 -11.72
C SER A 390 0.50 4.13 -12.89
N PHE A 391 -0.41 3.47 -13.60
CA PHE A 391 -1.24 4.03 -14.68
C PHE A 391 -2.75 3.80 -14.45
N TYR A 392 -3.16 3.62 -13.19
CA TYR A 392 -4.56 3.36 -12.84
C TYR A 392 -5.46 4.52 -13.24
N ASN A 393 -6.58 4.23 -13.92
CA ASN A 393 -7.52 5.25 -14.43
C ASN A 393 -6.89 6.36 -15.29
N ALA A 394 -5.76 6.12 -15.94
CA ALA A 394 -5.19 7.04 -16.94
C ALA A 394 -5.99 6.99 -18.25
N SER A 395 -7.18 7.59 -18.26
CA SER A 395 -8.21 7.41 -19.30
C SER A 395 -7.83 7.87 -20.72
N LEU A 396 -6.82 8.75 -20.85
CA LEU A 396 -6.31 9.22 -22.14
C LEU A 396 -5.08 8.44 -22.64
N LEU A 397 -4.53 7.55 -21.82
CA LEU A 397 -3.36 6.76 -22.17
C LEU A 397 -3.75 5.72 -23.22
N THR A 398 -3.06 5.73 -24.35
CA THR A 398 -3.32 4.80 -25.47
C THR A 398 -2.10 3.92 -25.79
N GLU A 399 -0.92 4.28 -25.27
CA GLU A 399 0.34 3.64 -25.62
C GLU A 399 1.35 3.67 -24.46
N LEU A 400 2.00 2.54 -24.23
CA LEU A 400 3.20 2.41 -23.39
C LEU A 400 4.33 1.83 -24.24
N VAL A 401 5.43 2.56 -24.40
CA VAL A 401 6.61 2.09 -25.15
C VAL A 401 7.66 1.62 -24.17
N VAL A 402 7.84 0.32 -24.00
CA VAL A 402 8.70 -0.29 -22.99
C VAL A 402 9.97 -0.86 -23.62
N ASN A 403 11.11 -0.22 -23.34
CA ASN A 403 12.41 -0.61 -23.89
C ASN A 403 13.18 -1.61 -23.02
N SER A 404 12.54 -2.22 -22.01
CA SER A 404 13.12 -3.22 -21.09
C SER A 404 12.36 -4.53 -21.23
N ARG A 405 13.04 -5.66 -21.45
CA ARG A 405 12.40 -6.99 -21.41
C ARG A 405 12.37 -7.62 -20.01
N ASP A 406 13.22 -7.14 -19.11
CA ASP A 406 13.29 -7.60 -17.71
C ASP A 406 12.64 -6.54 -16.81
N ILE A 407 11.31 -6.49 -16.86
CA ILE A 407 10.49 -5.57 -16.08
C ILE A 407 9.44 -6.33 -15.30
N THR A 408 9.29 -6.01 -14.03
CA THR A 408 8.24 -6.55 -13.15
C THR A 408 7.15 -5.50 -12.98
N PHE A 409 5.89 -5.95 -13.09
CA PHE A 409 4.70 -5.14 -12.90
C PHE A 409 4.08 -5.45 -11.54
N GLY A 410 3.75 -4.40 -10.79
CA GLY A 410 2.96 -4.48 -9.57
C GLY A 410 1.50 -4.88 -9.83
N ALA A 411 0.70 -4.84 -8.77
CA ALA A 411 -0.73 -5.11 -8.85
C ALA A 411 -1.44 -3.96 -9.60
N GLU A 412 -2.39 -4.33 -10.48
CA GLU A 412 -3.26 -3.37 -11.19
C GLU A 412 -2.52 -2.15 -11.80
N VAL A 413 -1.32 -2.35 -12.38
CA VAL A 413 -0.52 -1.25 -12.97
C VAL A 413 -1.36 -0.39 -13.93
N VAL A 414 -2.26 -1.04 -14.68
CA VAL A 414 -3.32 -0.44 -15.48
C VAL A 414 -4.68 -0.89 -14.94
N SER A 415 -5.72 -0.09 -15.09
CA SER A 415 -7.10 -0.51 -14.76
C SER A 415 -7.60 -1.57 -15.74
N SER A 416 -8.72 -2.23 -15.43
CA SER A 416 -9.28 -3.37 -16.18
C SER A 416 -9.68 -3.10 -17.64
N GLU A 417 -9.54 -1.87 -18.15
CA GLU A 417 -9.87 -1.51 -19.53
C GLU A 417 -8.77 -0.71 -20.25
N PRO A 418 -7.55 -1.24 -20.42
CA PRO A 418 -6.58 -0.52 -21.19
C PRO A 418 -6.70 -0.95 -22.66
N LYS A 419 -7.21 -0.06 -23.52
CA LYS A 419 -6.81 -0.04 -24.96
C LYS A 419 -5.37 0.47 -25.09
N ILE A 420 -4.50 0.13 -24.14
CA ILE A 420 -3.13 0.61 -24.04
C ILE A 420 -2.26 -0.44 -24.70
N LYS A 421 -1.74 -0.12 -25.88
CA LYS A 421 -0.75 -0.98 -26.53
C LYS A 421 0.58 -0.84 -25.81
N CYS A 422 1.12 -1.96 -25.33
CA CYS A 422 2.45 -2.02 -24.77
C CYS A 422 3.44 -2.51 -25.84
N TYR A 423 4.49 -1.76 -26.13
CA TYR A 423 5.45 -2.11 -27.17
C TYR A 423 6.78 -2.53 -26.53
N PHE A 424 7.29 -3.72 -26.86
CA PHE A 424 8.65 -4.14 -26.54
C PHE A 424 9.45 -4.27 -27.83
N GLY A 425 10.16 -3.20 -28.21
CA GLY A 425 10.73 -3.11 -29.56
C GLY A 425 9.62 -3.03 -30.62
N THR A 426 9.58 -3.98 -31.56
CA THR A 426 8.54 -4.05 -32.60
C THR A 426 7.29 -4.84 -32.17
N SER A 427 7.39 -5.65 -31.12
CA SER A 427 6.31 -6.53 -30.67
C SER A 427 5.28 -5.76 -29.84
N VAL A 428 4.00 -6.05 -30.05
CA VAL A 428 2.86 -5.45 -29.34
C VAL A 428 2.31 -6.42 -28.30
N TYR A 429 1.97 -5.91 -27.12
CA TYR A 429 1.41 -6.66 -26.01
C TYR A 429 0.17 -5.93 -25.50
N ASP A 430 -0.82 -6.72 -25.08
CA ASP A 430 -1.99 -6.25 -24.36
C ASP A 430 -1.81 -6.55 -22.87
N PHE A 431 -2.36 -5.67 -22.03
CA PHE A 431 -2.40 -5.88 -20.59
C PHE A 431 -3.65 -6.67 -20.20
N PHE A 432 -3.46 -7.64 -19.31
CA PHE A 432 -4.53 -8.42 -18.70
C PHE A 432 -4.42 -8.33 -17.19
N ILE A 433 -5.56 -8.31 -16.50
CA ILE A 433 -5.61 -8.42 -15.05
C ILE A 433 -6.07 -9.83 -14.70
N LYS A 434 -5.20 -10.63 -14.09
CA LYS A 434 -5.51 -11.99 -13.64
C LYS A 434 -5.29 -12.09 -12.14
N ASN A 435 -6.37 -12.33 -11.38
CA ASN A 435 -6.34 -12.38 -9.91
C ASN A 435 -5.71 -11.10 -9.28
N GLY A 436 -5.99 -9.92 -9.84
CA GLY A 436 -5.44 -8.64 -9.37
C GLY A 436 -4.02 -8.31 -9.87
N ASN A 437 -3.33 -9.26 -10.50
CA ASN A 437 -1.99 -9.04 -11.04
C ASN A 437 -2.03 -8.63 -12.51
N THR A 438 -1.18 -7.68 -12.87
CA THR A 438 -0.97 -7.31 -14.28
C THR A 438 -0.12 -8.36 -14.97
N VAL A 439 -0.69 -8.98 -16.01
CA VAL A 439 -0.02 -9.92 -16.90
C VAL A 439 0.03 -9.31 -18.29
N LEU A 440 1.16 -9.47 -18.97
CA LEU A 440 1.29 -9.08 -20.36
C LEU A 440 1.13 -10.30 -21.26
N GLN A 441 0.41 -10.12 -22.35
CA GLN A 441 0.25 -11.15 -23.36
C GLN A 441 0.54 -10.56 -24.73
N ILE A 442 1.36 -11.28 -25.51
CA ILE A 442 1.69 -10.86 -26.88
C ILE A 442 0.40 -10.76 -27.69
N VAL A 443 0.24 -9.65 -28.41
CA VAL A 443 -0.70 -9.51 -29.51
C VAL A 443 0.03 -10.00 -30.76
N PRO A 444 -0.31 -11.18 -31.30
CA PRO A 444 0.38 -11.69 -32.46
C PRO A 444 0.21 -10.73 -33.64
N GLU A 445 1.30 -10.51 -34.38
CA GLU A 445 1.24 -9.72 -35.60
C GLU A 445 0.29 -10.34 -36.63
N LYS A 446 -0.20 -9.50 -37.54
CA LYS A 446 -1.08 -9.91 -38.64
C LYS A 446 -0.35 -10.89 -39.57
N PRO A 447 -0.87 -12.12 -39.78
CA PRO A 447 -0.31 -13.05 -40.75
C PRO A 447 -0.40 -12.51 -42.18
N ARG A 448 0.65 -12.67 -42.96
CA ARG A 448 0.65 -12.45 -44.41
C ARG A 448 0.24 -13.76 -45.08
N MET A 449 -1.02 -13.81 -45.51
CA MET A 449 -1.62 -14.98 -46.14
C MET A 449 -1.46 -14.94 -47.66
N ASN A 450 -1.21 -16.10 -48.25
CA ASN A 450 -1.19 -16.33 -49.69
C ASN A 450 -2.17 -17.44 -50.05
N VAL A 451 -2.95 -17.24 -51.11
CA VAL A 451 -3.77 -18.28 -51.74
C VAL A 451 -2.90 -18.99 -52.76
N LEU A 452 -2.63 -20.28 -52.56
CA LEU A 452 -1.75 -21.05 -53.45
C LEU A 452 -2.51 -21.78 -54.54
N TYR A 453 -3.70 -22.30 -54.22
CA TYR A 453 -4.48 -23.10 -55.17
C TYR A 453 -5.98 -23.00 -54.88
N ILE A 454 -6.76 -22.96 -55.96
CA ILE A 454 -8.23 -22.96 -55.96
C ILE A 454 -8.69 -23.96 -57.02
N SER A 455 -9.55 -24.90 -56.63
CA SER A 455 -10.22 -25.80 -57.58
C SER A 455 -11.59 -26.17 -57.06
N ASN A 456 -12.60 -26.27 -57.92
CA ASN A 456 -13.99 -26.68 -57.63
C ASN A 456 -14.23 -27.14 -56.18
N ASN A 457 -14.68 -26.19 -55.35
CA ASN A 457 -15.04 -26.31 -53.92
C ASN A 457 -13.88 -26.42 -52.91
N VAL A 458 -12.61 -26.27 -53.32
CA VAL A 458 -11.43 -26.37 -52.46
C VAL A 458 -10.53 -25.13 -52.60
N ILE A 459 -10.13 -24.56 -51.47
CA ILE A 459 -9.08 -23.52 -51.39
C ILE A 459 -7.95 -24.02 -50.50
N TYR A 460 -6.72 -23.87 -51.00
CA TYR A 460 -5.49 -24.07 -50.24
C TYR A 460 -4.81 -22.73 -49.98
N ILE A 461 -4.67 -22.38 -48.69
CA ILE A 461 -4.03 -21.15 -48.22
C ILE A 461 -2.81 -21.46 -47.35
N THR A 462 -1.85 -20.55 -47.37
CA THR A 462 -0.63 -20.56 -46.53
C THR A 462 -0.37 -19.18 -45.95
N TRP A 463 0.43 -19.08 -44.89
CA TRP A 463 0.85 -17.81 -44.31
C TRP A 463 2.24 -17.92 -43.66
N ASN A 464 2.87 -16.79 -43.34
CA ASN A 464 4.12 -16.79 -42.57
C ASN A 464 3.86 -17.12 -41.09
N SER A 465 4.85 -17.75 -40.44
CA SER A 465 4.81 -17.91 -38.98
C SER A 465 4.91 -16.55 -38.27
N ILE A 466 4.17 -16.41 -37.18
CA ILE A 466 4.18 -15.22 -36.31
C ILE A 466 4.89 -15.57 -35.00
N GLU A 467 5.85 -14.74 -34.60
CA GLU A 467 6.58 -14.91 -33.34
C GLU A 467 5.62 -14.80 -32.14
N GLY A 468 5.76 -15.72 -31.18
CA GLY A 468 4.89 -15.77 -29.99
C GLY A 468 3.48 -16.32 -30.22
N ALA A 469 3.08 -16.63 -31.45
CA ALA A 469 1.79 -17.25 -31.74
C ALA A 469 1.77 -18.73 -31.28
N GLN A 470 0.70 -19.10 -30.57
CA GLN A 470 0.44 -20.49 -30.16
C GLN A 470 -0.33 -21.28 -31.24
N GLY A 471 -0.96 -20.56 -32.17
CA GLY A 471 -1.63 -21.13 -33.34
C GLY A 471 -2.34 -20.05 -34.15
N TYR A 472 -3.19 -20.50 -35.07
CA TYR A 472 -3.93 -19.66 -36.01
C TYR A 472 -5.41 -20.06 -36.06
N ASN A 473 -6.28 -19.06 -36.12
CA ASN A 473 -7.69 -19.23 -36.40
C ASN A 473 -7.93 -18.90 -37.88
N VAL A 474 -8.71 -19.74 -38.56
CA VAL A 474 -9.11 -19.55 -39.96
C VAL A 474 -10.58 -19.15 -39.98
N TYR A 475 -10.89 -18.13 -40.76
CA TYR A 475 -12.21 -17.52 -40.86
C TYR A 475 -12.75 -17.60 -42.26
N LEU A 476 -14.07 -17.70 -42.40
CA LEU A 476 -14.79 -17.39 -43.63
C LEU A 476 -15.74 -16.23 -43.36
N GLY A 477 -15.44 -15.05 -43.92
CA GLY A 477 -16.08 -13.81 -43.49
C GLY A 477 -15.82 -13.52 -42.00
N ASN A 478 -16.89 -13.45 -41.21
CA ASN A 478 -16.80 -13.24 -39.75
C ASN A 478 -16.81 -14.54 -38.94
N GLU A 479 -17.13 -15.67 -39.56
CA GLU A 479 -17.25 -16.96 -38.86
C GLU A 479 -15.90 -17.67 -38.75
N LYS A 480 -15.57 -18.14 -37.54
CA LYS A 480 -14.38 -18.98 -37.30
C LYS A 480 -14.67 -20.41 -37.73
N ILE A 481 -13.98 -20.89 -38.74
CA ILE A 481 -14.23 -22.21 -39.35
C ILE A 481 -13.21 -23.27 -38.91
N ALA A 482 -12.01 -22.86 -38.47
CA ALA A 482 -10.98 -23.78 -37.99
C ALA A 482 -9.97 -23.11 -37.07
N GLN A 483 -9.25 -23.94 -36.33
CA GLN A 483 -8.10 -23.57 -35.51
C GLN A 483 -6.99 -24.58 -35.76
N THR A 484 -5.77 -24.10 -36.04
CA THR A 484 -4.64 -24.95 -36.45
C THR A 484 -3.31 -24.40 -35.91
N GLN A 485 -2.33 -25.28 -35.71
CA GLN A 485 -0.95 -24.87 -35.42
C GLN A 485 -0.09 -24.77 -36.69
N ASN A 486 -0.58 -25.34 -37.79
CA ASN A 486 0.10 -25.29 -39.08
C ASN A 486 0.01 -23.89 -39.69
N THR A 487 0.95 -23.55 -40.56
CA THR A 487 0.93 -22.31 -41.35
C THR A 487 0.22 -22.47 -42.70
N TYR A 488 -0.69 -23.43 -42.79
CA TYR A 488 -1.49 -23.73 -43.96
C TYR A 488 -2.85 -24.30 -43.58
N TYR A 489 -3.83 -24.17 -44.49
CA TYR A 489 -5.16 -24.74 -44.32
C TYR A 489 -5.80 -25.08 -45.67
N THR A 490 -6.51 -26.21 -45.71
CA THR A 490 -7.32 -26.63 -46.86
C THR A 490 -8.80 -26.51 -46.48
N TYR A 491 -9.51 -25.57 -47.08
CA TYR A 491 -10.96 -25.49 -46.95
C TYR A 491 -11.61 -26.31 -48.06
N LYS A 492 -12.59 -27.15 -47.71
CA LYS A 492 -13.41 -27.93 -48.66
C LYS A 492 -14.88 -27.56 -48.44
N GLY A 493 -15.63 -27.35 -49.52
CA GLY A 493 -17.05 -27.02 -49.50
C GLY A 493 -17.38 -25.55 -49.80
N LEU A 494 -16.51 -24.81 -50.50
CA LEU A 494 -16.87 -23.47 -50.99
C LEU A 494 -18.03 -23.59 -51.97
N ASN A 495 -19.10 -22.84 -51.74
CA ASN A 495 -20.09 -22.62 -52.78
C ASN A 495 -19.40 -21.86 -53.94
N PRO A 496 -19.48 -22.34 -55.18
CA PRO A 496 -18.89 -21.67 -56.36
C PRO A 496 -19.37 -20.22 -56.56
N GLN A 497 -20.46 -19.81 -55.89
CA GLN A 497 -20.98 -18.44 -55.91
C GLN A 497 -20.58 -17.59 -54.69
N SER A 498 -19.86 -18.13 -53.71
CA SER A 498 -19.44 -17.39 -52.52
C SER A 498 -18.21 -16.51 -52.80
N MET A 499 -18.34 -15.21 -52.50
CA MET A 499 -17.31 -14.18 -52.73
C MET A 499 -16.25 -14.11 -51.60
N TYR A 500 -16.26 -15.02 -50.62
CA TYR A 500 -15.46 -14.91 -49.40
C TYR A 500 -14.16 -15.72 -49.49
N ILE A 501 -13.02 -15.02 -49.43
CA ILE A 501 -11.72 -15.67 -49.19
C ILE A 501 -11.57 -15.95 -47.70
N PRO A 502 -11.05 -17.13 -47.31
CA PRO A 502 -10.70 -17.36 -45.93
C PRO A 502 -9.68 -16.33 -45.43
N ALA A 503 -9.83 -15.86 -44.20
CA ALA A 503 -8.85 -15.00 -43.55
C ALA A 503 -8.20 -15.74 -42.39
N VAL A 504 -6.98 -15.35 -42.02
CA VAL A 504 -6.24 -16.00 -40.93
C VAL A 504 -5.78 -14.96 -39.92
N SER A 505 -5.95 -15.25 -38.64
CA SER A 505 -5.35 -14.49 -37.53
C SER A 505 -4.53 -15.45 -36.68
N ALA A 506 -3.39 -14.95 -36.19
CA ALA A 506 -2.62 -15.64 -35.16
C ALA A 506 -3.23 -15.37 -33.79
N TYR A 507 -3.16 -16.33 -32.87
CA TYR A 507 -3.55 -16.14 -31.47
C TYR A 507 -2.43 -16.61 -30.54
N ALA A 508 -2.37 -16.00 -29.37
CA ALA A 508 -1.51 -16.39 -28.26
C ALA A 508 -2.36 -16.25 -26.99
N GLY A 509 -2.57 -17.32 -26.23
CA GLY A 509 -3.51 -17.37 -25.10
C GLY A 509 -4.94 -16.99 -25.51
N GLU A 510 -5.57 -16.10 -24.74
CA GLU A 510 -6.89 -15.50 -25.01
C GLU A 510 -6.87 -14.35 -26.04
N THR A 511 -5.69 -13.92 -26.50
CA THR A 511 -5.54 -12.75 -27.39
C THR A 511 -5.45 -13.21 -28.84
N GLU A 512 -6.26 -12.57 -29.69
CA GLU A 512 -6.24 -12.79 -31.13
C GLU A 512 -5.72 -11.56 -31.87
N GLY A 513 -4.72 -11.77 -32.72
CA GLY A 513 -4.15 -10.74 -33.57
C GLY A 513 -5.07 -10.32 -34.71
N SER A 514 -4.66 -9.31 -35.47
CA SER A 514 -5.43 -8.86 -36.64
C SER A 514 -5.51 -9.94 -37.72
N LYS A 515 -6.68 -10.07 -38.35
CA LYS A 515 -6.89 -10.95 -39.51
C LYS A 515 -6.03 -10.48 -40.69
N SER A 516 -5.49 -11.43 -41.46
CA SER A 516 -4.80 -11.22 -42.74
C SER A 516 -5.65 -10.41 -43.72
N ASP A 517 -5.01 -9.71 -44.66
CA ASP A 517 -5.75 -9.04 -45.73
C ASP A 517 -6.52 -10.06 -46.57
N GLN A 518 -7.78 -9.74 -46.88
CA GLN A 518 -8.54 -10.47 -47.88
C GLN A 518 -8.02 -10.03 -49.24
N SER A 519 -7.40 -10.94 -49.99
CA SER A 519 -7.19 -10.71 -51.42
C SER A 519 -8.57 -10.65 -52.11
N ILE A 520 -8.71 -9.87 -53.18
CA ILE A 520 -9.86 -10.01 -54.07
C ILE A 520 -9.40 -10.99 -55.14
N ILE A 521 -9.96 -12.20 -55.17
CA ILE A 521 -9.88 -13.02 -56.37
C ILE A 521 -10.87 -12.38 -57.34
N SER A 522 -10.35 -11.56 -58.25
CA SER A 522 -11.11 -11.09 -59.39
C SER A 522 -11.58 -12.33 -60.16
N THR A 523 -12.90 -12.59 -60.11
CA THR A 523 -13.65 -13.50 -60.98
C THR A 523 -13.08 -14.91 -61.12
N VAL A 524 -13.84 -15.93 -60.69
CA VAL A 524 -13.71 -17.27 -61.26
C VAL A 524 -13.89 -17.14 -62.77
N SER A 525 -12.80 -17.10 -63.52
CA SER A 525 -12.82 -17.15 -64.97
C SER A 525 -13.24 -18.57 -65.33
N TYR A 526 -14.50 -18.76 -65.70
CA TYR A 526 -14.91 -19.97 -66.40
C TYR A 526 -14.02 -20.08 -67.64
N LEU A 527 -13.37 -21.22 -67.81
CA LEU A 527 -12.50 -21.46 -68.96
C LEU A 527 -13.41 -21.52 -70.20
N SER A 528 -13.36 -20.51 -71.07
CA SER A 528 -14.15 -20.48 -72.30
C SER A 528 -13.86 -21.75 -73.12
N GLY A 529 -14.89 -22.55 -73.39
CA GLY A 529 -14.78 -23.87 -74.02
C GLY A 529 -14.88 -25.09 -73.09
N ASP A 530 -14.83 -24.94 -71.76
CA ASP A 530 -15.10 -26.02 -70.77
C ASP A 530 -16.59 -25.99 -70.37
N ILE A 531 -17.39 -26.76 -71.08
CA ILE A 531 -18.85 -26.66 -71.10
C ILE A 531 -19.48 -27.61 -70.10
N ASP A 532 -18.80 -28.71 -69.79
CA ASP A 532 -19.20 -29.60 -68.71
C ASP A 532 -18.65 -29.20 -67.33
N ASN A 533 -17.77 -28.19 -67.28
CA ASN A 533 -17.16 -27.62 -66.10
C ASN A 533 -16.32 -28.67 -65.33
N ASN A 534 -15.70 -29.59 -66.08
CA ASN A 534 -14.82 -30.62 -65.55
C ASN A 534 -13.37 -30.12 -65.37
N GLY A 535 -13.04 -28.94 -65.90
CA GLY A 535 -11.73 -28.29 -65.78
C GLY A 535 -10.80 -28.47 -66.99
N ASP A 536 -11.20 -29.25 -67.99
CA ASP A 536 -10.48 -29.49 -69.24
C ASP A 536 -11.31 -29.04 -70.45
N ILE A 537 -10.65 -28.65 -71.55
CA ILE A 537 -11.32 -28.42 -72.85
C ILE A 537 -11.02 -29.63 -73.73
N ASP A 538 -12.00 -30.50 -73.93
CA ASP A 538 -11.86 -31.76 -74.68
C ASP A 538 -13.04 -32.07 -75.63
N LEU A 539 -13.08 -33.30 -76.17
CA LEU A 539 -14.14 -33.71 -77.10
C LEU A 539 -15.54 -33.79 -76.45
N SER A 540 -15.61 -33.94 -75.13
CA SER A 540 -16.87 -33.98 -74.39
C SER A 540 -17.57 -32.61 -74.41
N ASP A 541 -16.81 -31.52 -74.37
CA ASP A 541 -17.32 -30.15 -74.48
C ASP A 541 -17.86 -29.86 -75.88
N ALA A 542 -17.10 -30.23 -76.91
CA ALA A 542 -17.54 -30.10 -78.29
C ALA A 542 -18.84 -30.88 -78.52
N MET A 543 -18.93 -32.09 -77.97
CA MET A 543 -20.13 -32.93 -78.07
C MET A 543 -21.35 -32.28 -77.39
N LYS A 544 -21.16 -31.57 -76.27
CA LYS A 544 -22.25 -30.82 -75.61
C LYS A 544 -22.72 -29.63 -76.44
N ILE A 545 -21.83 -28.92 -77.16
CA ILE A 545 -22.26 -27.90 -78.13
C ILE A 545 -23.09 -28.55 -79.24
N PHE A 546 -22.61 -29.65 -79.82
CA PHE A 546 -23.37 -30.36 -80.87
C PHE A 546 -24.76 -30.79 -80.41
N GLN A 547 -24.87 -31.32 -79.19
CA GLN A 547 -26.15 -31.68 -78.58
C GLN A 547 -27.03 -30.46 -78.32
N HIS A 548 -26.43 -29.32 -77.94
CA HIS A 548 -27.16 -28.07 -77.76
C HIS A 548 -27.74 -27.55 -79.07
N VAL A 549 -26.93 -27.48 -80.12
CA VAL A 549 -27.35 -27.02 -81.45
C VAL A 549 -28.41 -27.95 -82.05
N ALA A 550 -28.30 -29.26 -81.81
CA ALA A 550 -29.31 -30.24 -82.21
C ALA A 550 -30.60 -30.20 -81.36
N GLY A 551 -30.71 -29.28 -80.39
CA GLY A 551 -31.88 -29.11 -79.52
C GLY A 551 -32.06 -30.22 -78.48
N LYS A 552 -31.05 -31.08 -78.28
CA LYS A 552 -31.12 -32.23 -77.37
C LYS A 552 -30.76 -31.88 -75.93
N VAL A 553 -29.96 -30.84 -75.71
CA VAL A 553 -29.50 -30.39 -74.38
C VAL A 553 -29.56 -28.86 -74.30
N MET A 554 -29.93 -28.31 -73.15
CA MET A 554 -29.82 -26.88 -72.89
C MET A 554 -28.53 -26.59 -72.13
N LEU A 555 -27.70 -25.65 -72.62
CA LEU A 555 -26.47 -25.26 -71.91
C LEU A 555 -26.79 -24.36 -70.73
N ALA A 556 -26.25 -24.71 -69.56
CA ALA A 556 -26.43 -23.96 -68.31
C ALA A 556 -25.79 -22.57 -68.37
N ASN A 557 -24.65 -22.43 -69.05
CA ASN A 557 -23.99 -21.15 -69.26
C ASN A 557 -23.60 -20.96 -70.74
N LYS A 558 -24.44 -20.22 -71.47
CA LYS A 558 -24.22 -19.94 -72.89
C LYS A 558 -22.96 -19.12 -73.17
N LYS A 559 -22.46 -18.34 -72.20
CA LYS A 559 -21.24 -17.55 -72.36
C LYS A 559 -19.97 -18.40 -72.43
N VAL A 560 -19.98 -19.59 -71.83
CA VAL A 560 -18.83 -20.52 -71.89
C VAL A 560 -18.85 -21.34 -73.17
N GLY A 561 -20.04 -21.54 -73.76
CA GLY A 561 -20.22 -22.19 -75.05
C GLY A 561 -20.03 -21.29 -76.28
N ASP A 562 -20.06 -19.96 -76.12
CA ASP A 562 -19.73 -18.96 -77.15
C ASP A 562 -18.22 -18.73 -77.15
N VAL A 563 -17.49 -19.70 -77.70
CA VAL A 563 -16.02 -19.76 -77.62
C VAL A 563 -15.38 -18.81 -78.64
N ASN A 564 -16.12 -18.47 -79.70
CA ASN A 564 -15.68 -17.52 -80.71
C ASN A 564 -16.08 -16.05 -80.40
N SER A 565 -16.89 -15.83 -79.35
CA SER A 565 -17.40 -14.53 -78.90
C SER A 565 -18.26 -13.77 -79.92
N ASP A 566 -18.99 -14.48 -80.77
CA ASP A 566 -19.89 -13.89 -81.77
C ASP A 566 -21.32 -13.62 -81.25
N GLY A 567 -21.58 -13.98 -79.98
CA GLY A 567 -22.86 -13.78 -79.31
C GLY A 567 -23.86 -14.90 -79.52
N LYS A 568 -23.47 -15.99 -80.21
CA LYS A 568 -24.28 -17.20 -80.43
C LYS A 568 -23.52 -18.42 -79.92
N VAL A 569 -24.24 -19.53 -79.76
CA VAL A 569 -23.62 -20.84 -79.48
C VAL A 569 -24.06 -21.77 -80.59
N ASP A 570 -23.20 -21.98 -81.58
CA ASP A 570 -23.50 -22.77 -82.77
C ASP A 570 -22.37 -23.73 -83.19
N LEU A 571 -22.49 -24.32 -84.38
CA LEU A 571 -21.50 -25.30 -84.86
C LEU A 571 -20.10 -24.70 -85.03
N THR A 572 -20.00 -23.38 -85.19
CA THR A 572 -18.70 -22.71 -85.32
C THR A 572 -17.94 -22.70 -83.99
N ASP A 573 -18.61 -22.59 -82.85
CA ASP A 573 -18.01 -22.74 -81.53
C ASP A 573 -17.52 -24.16 -81.28
N ALA A 574 -18.31 -25.17 -81.68
CA ALA A 574 -17.90 -26.57 -81.61
C ALA A 574 -16.63 -26.83 -82.42
N MET A 575 -16.49 -26.18 -83.57
CA MET A 575 -15.30 -26.27 -84.42
C MET A 575 -14.10 -25.55 -83.81
N VAL A 576 -14.30 -24.46 -83.05
CA VAL A 576 -13.22 -23.80 -82.29
C VAL A 576 -12.71 -24.72 -81.19
N VAL A 577 -13.60 -25.33 -80.39
CA VAL A 577 -13.24 -26.33 -79.39
C VAL A 577 -12.51 -27.51 -80.04
N PHE A 578 -13.02 -28.03 -81.16
CA PHE A 578 -12.39 -29.13 -81.90
C PHE A 578 -11.00 -28.77 -82.42
N ARG A 579 -10.77 -27.53 -82.88
CA ARG A 579 -9.44 -27.04 -83.30
C ARG A 579 -8.49 -26.88 -82.12
N ILE A 580 -8.98 -26.42 -80.96
CA ILE A 580 -8.18 -26.34 -79.73
C ILE A 580 -7.74 -27.74 -79.29
N VAL A 581 -8.65 -28.73 -79.36
CA VAL A 581 -8.35 -30.15 -79.05
C VAL A 581 -7.40 -30.75 -80.09
N ALA A 582 -7.64 -30.54 -81.39
CA ALA A 582 -6.77 -31.02 -82.46
C ALA A 582 -5.38 -30.37 -82.45
N GLY A 583 -5.27 -29.10 -82.02
CA GLY A 583 -3.99 -28.41 -81.81
C GLY A 583 -3.21 -28.91 -80.59
N LYS A 584 -3.89 -29.52 -79.60
CA LYS A 584 -3.26 -30.28 -78.51
C LYS A 584 -2.87 -31.72 -78.93
N ILE A 585 -3.43 -32.23 -80.03
CA ILE A 585 -3.12 -33.53 -80.63
C ILE A 585 -2.30 -33.30 -81.93
N LEU A 586 -1.09 -32.74 -81.77
CA LEU A 586 -0.01 -32.89 -82.75
C LEU A 586 0.81 -34.13 -82.36
N ILE A 587 0.54 -35.24 -83.05
CA ILE A 587 1.37 -36.44 -83.28
C ILE A 587 2.36 -36.82 -82.16
N LYS A 588 2.07 -37.97 -81.52
CA LYS A 588 2.78 -39.19 -81.92
C LYS A 588 1.81 -40.16 -82.56
#